data_AF-E8M4G0-F1
#
_entry.id   AF-E8M4G0-F1
#
_cell.length_a   1.000
_cell.length_b   1.000
_cell.length_c   1.000
_cell.angle_alpha   90.00
_cell.angle_beta   90.00
_cell.angle_gamma   90.00
#
_symmetry.space_group_name_H-M   'P 1'
#
loop_
_entity.id
_entity.type
_entity.pdbx_description
1 polymer ?
#
loop_
_entity_poly.entity_id
_entity_poly.type
_entity_poly.pdbx_seq_one_letter_code
_entity_poly.pdbx_strand_id
1 'polypeptide(L)' 'MNPSAVLVHVLDVAKGLEWYKKAFPEAVPVYHPDFDFTALDINGFSLEIVQADKKVGAGKSGTVVYWSVD' A
#
# COMPACT_ATOMS: atom_id res chain seq x y z
N MET A 1 -1.51 15.40 11.22
CA MET A 1 -0.46 14.35 11.12
C MET A 1 -0.41 13.95 9.67
N ASN A 2 0.75 14.03 9.02
CA ASN A 2 0.91 13.62 7.62
C ASN A 2 1.68 12.30 7.64
N PRO A 3 1.01 11.16 7.46
CA PRO A 3 1.72 9.89 7.42
C PRO A 3 2.65 9.88 6.21
N SER A 4 3.81 9.25 6.33
CA SER A 4 4.77 9.12 5.22
C SER A 4 4.53 7.85 4.41
N ALA A 5 4.22 6.74 5.07
CA ALA A 5 3.95 5.46 4.42
C ALA A 5 3.09 4.52 5.27
N VAL A 6 2.40 3.57 4.63
CA VAL A 6 1.81 2.39 5.27
C VAL A 6 2.09 1.15 4.43
N LEU A 7 2.49 0.06 5.10
CA LEU A 7 2.63 -1.25 4.48
C LEU A 7 1.40 -2.11 4.73
N VAL A 8 0.83 -2.64 3.65
CA VAL A 8 -0.30 -3.58 3.66
C VAL A 8 0.14 -4.90 3.07
N HIS A 9 0.09 -5.94 3.90
CA HIS A 9 0.47 -7.30 3.49
C HIS A 9 -0.72 -8.02 2.86
N VAL A 10 -0.52 -8.53 1.65
CA VAL A 10 -1.54 -9.21 0.84
C VAL A 10 -1.04 -10.57 0.36
N LEU A 11 -1.97 -11.48 0.04
CA LEU A 11 -1.61 -12.79 -0.52
C LEU A 11 -1.21 -12.71 -2.00
N ASP A 12 -1.64 -11.66 -2.70
CA ASP A 12 -1.45 -11.44 -4.13
C ASP A 12 -1.23 -9.94 -4.36
N VAL A 13 0.01 -9.55 -4.65
CA VAL A 13 0.41 -8.14 -4.79
C VAL A 13 -0.30 -7.47 -5.96
N ALA A 14 -0.44 -8.15 -7.09
CA ALA A 14 -1.10 -7.59 -8.28
C ALA A 14 -2.57 -7.27 -7.98
N LYS A 15 -3.32 -8.22 -7.41
CA LYS A 15 -4.71 -7.98 -7.01
C LYS A 15 -4.84 -6.91 -5.92
N GLY A 16 -3.87 -6.84 -5.00
CA GLY A 16 -3.81 -5.78 -3.99
C GLY A 16 -3.66 -4.40 -4.62
N LEU A 17 -2.70 -4.23 -5.53
CA LEU A 17 -2.47 -2.98 -6.25
C LEU A 17 -3.70 -2.56 -7.05
N GLU A 18 -4.33 -3.49 -7.80
CA GLU A 18 -5.56 -3.22 -8.54
C GLU A 18 -6.70 -2.75 -7.61
N TRP A 19 -6.89 -3.42 -6.48
CA TRP A 19 -7.93 -3.08 -5.53
C TRP A 19 -7.71 -1.68 -4.93
N TYR A 20 -6.50 -1.40 -4.46
CA TYR A 20 -6.18 -0.12 -3.83
C TYR A 20 -6.16 1.03 -4.82
N LYS A 21 -5.70 0.81 -6.06
CA LYS A 21 -5.80 1.81 -7.13
C LYS A 21 -7.25 2.12 -7.49
N LYS A 22 -8.17 1.15 -7.37
CA LYS A 22 -9.61 1.39 -7.54
C LYS A 22 -10.20 2.17 -6.36
N ALA A 23 -9.72 1.93 -5.14
CA ALA A 23 -10.18 2.63 -3.94
C ALA A 23 -9.65 4.08 -3.87
N PHE A 24 -8.46 4.33 -4.42
CA PHE A 24 -7.79 5.62 -4.51
C PHE A 24 -7.45 5.93 -5.98
N PRO A 25 -8.42 6.36 -6.80
CA PRO A 25 -8.24 6.55 -8.24
C PRO A 25 -7.12 7.54 -8.60
N GLU A 26 -6.84 8.52 -7.75
CA GLU A 26 -5.77 9.52 -7.89
C GLU A 26 -4.37 8.97 -7.61
N ALA A 27 -4.25 7.81 -6.96
CA ALA A 27 -2.96 7.30 -6.51
C ALA A 27 -2.02 6.95 -7.67
N VAL A 28 -0.78 7.42 -7.66
CA VAL A 28 0.16 7.18 -8.77
C VAL A 28 1.00 5.93 -8.49
N PRO A 29 0.99 4.90 -9.36
CA PRO A 29 1.90 3.76 -9.19
C PRO A 29 3.36 4.19 -9.37
N VAL A 30 4.19 3.87 -8.39
CA VAL A 30 5.64 4.12 -8.41
C VAL A 30 6.37 2.79 -8.29
N TYR A 31 7.08 2.42 -9.34
CA TYR A 31 7.92 1.22 -9.35
C TYR A 31 9.33 1.56 -8.86
N HIS A 32 9.80 0.80 -7.88
CA HIS A 32 11.13 0.90 -7.30
C HIS A 32 11.99 -0.27 -7.80
N PRO A 33 12.86 -0.06 -8.82
CA PRO A 33 13.58 -1.14 -9.49
C PRO A 33 14.60 -1.84 -8.58
N ASP A 34 15.16 -1.12 -7.61
CA ASP A 34 16.14 -1.68 -6.67
C ASP A 34 15.55 -2.76 -5.74
N PHE A 35 14.22 -2.81 -5.62
CA PHE A 35 13.51 -3.70 -4.71
C PHE A 35 12.45 -4.57 -5.41
N ASP A 36 12.28 -4.42 -6.73
CA ASP A 36 11.21 -5.04 -7.51
C ASP A 36 9.82 -4.89 -6.86
N PHE A 37 9.49 -3.65 -6.50
CA PHE A 37 8.35 -3.30 -5.67
C PHE A 37 7.58 -2.13 -6.24
N THR A 38 6.24 -2.15 -6.14
CA THR A 38 5.39 -1.04 -6.57
C THR A 38 4.60 -0.49 -5.39
N ALA A 39 4.70 0.82 -5.16
CA ALA A 39 3.85 1.56 -4.24
C ALA A 39 2.77 2.35 -4.99
N LEU A 40 1.74 2.76 -4.26
CA LEU A 40 0.77 3.75 -4.71
C LEU A 40 1.03 5.06 -3.96
N ASP A 41 1.50 6.10 -4.64
CA ASP A 41 1.65 7.43 -4.06
C ASP A 41 0.28 8.13 -4.01
N ILE A 42 -0.13 8.55 -2.82
CA ILE A 42 -1.37 9.28 -2.58
C ILE A 42 -0.98 10.65 -2.03
N ASN A 43 -0.73 11.61 -2.91
CA ASN A 43 -0.35 12.98 -2.54
C ASN A 43 0.88 13.03 -1.62
N GLY A 44 1.92 12.24 -1.91
CA GLY A 44 3.13 12.14 -1.10
C GLY A 44 3.05 11.17 0.08
N PHE A 45 1.94 10.46 0.25
CA PHE A 45 1.83 9.32 1.15
C PHE A 45 2.01 8.00 0.39
N SER A 46 2.98 7.18 0.82
CA SER A 46 3.27 5.90 0.19
C SER A 46 2.37 4.77 0.72
N LEU A 47 1.46 4.26 -0.10
CA LEU A 47 0.70 3.05 0.19
C LEU A 47 1.41 1.85 -0.45
N GLU A 48 1.99 1.02 0.41
CA GLU A 48 2.90 -0.05 0.02
C GLU A 48 2.20 -1.41 0.09
N ILE A 49 2.01 -2.04 -1.07
CA ILE A 49 1.34 -3.35 -1.16
C ILE A 49 2.39 -4.43 -1.26
N VAL A 50 2.53 -5.25 -0.22
CA VAL A 50 3.63 -6.20 -0.07
C VAL A 50 3.15 -7.63 0.11
N GLN A 51 3.94 -8.60 -0.36
CA GLN A 51 3.61 -10.01 -0.24
C GLN A 51 3.67 -10.45 1.22
N ALA A 52 2.57 -11.04 1.72
CA ALA A 52 2.53 -11.66 3.04
C ALA A 52 3.31 -12.98 3.06
N ASP A 53 3.84 -13.32 4.23
CA ASP A 53 4.60 -14.55 4.46
C ASP A 53 4.27 -15.19 5.82
N LYS A 54 5.08 -16.18 6.23
CA LYS A 54 4.90 -16.88 7.52
C LYS A 54 5.16 -16.01 8.75
N LYS A 55 5.91 -14.91 8.61
CA LYS A 55 6.27 -14.00 9.70
C LYS A 55 5.26 -12.85 9.80
N VAL A 56 4.79 -12.34 8.66
CA VAL A 56 3.80 -11.25 8.58
C VAL A 56 2.67 -11.65 7.64
N GLY A 57 1.55 -12.07 8.23
CA GLY A 57 0.40 -12.59 7.52
C GLY A 57 -0.46 -11.52 6.84
N ALA A 58 -1.19 -11.92 5.80
CA ALA A 58 -2.13 -11.05 5.10
C ALA A 58 -3.40 -10.78 5.92
N GLY A 59 -4.03 -9.64 5.66
CA GLY A 59 -5.36 -9.30 6.19
C GLY A 59 -5.34 -8.26 7.31
N LYS A 60 -6.41 -8.23 8.13
CA LYS A 60 -6.66 -7.23 9.18
C LYS A 60 -5.75 -7.39 10.40
N SER A 61 -4.46 -7.59 10.21
CA SER A 61 -3.45 -7.68 11.28
C SER A 61 -3.18 -6.31 11.90
N GLY A 62 -4.22 -5.64 12.39
CA GLY A 62 -4.11 -4.45 13.24
C GLY A 62 -3.86 -3.10 12.56
N THR A 63 -3.74 -3.03 11.23
CA THR A 63 -3.46 -1.74 10.56
C THR A 63 -4.75 -0.94 10.34
N VAL A 64 -4.90 0.14 11.08
CA VAL A 64 -5.90 1.18 10.84
C VAL A 64 -5.17 2.51 10.80
N VAL A 65 -5.20 3.17 9.65
CA VAL A 65 -4.64 4.52 9.49
C VAL A 65 -5.78 5.46 9.20
N TYR A 66 -5.95 6.47 10.06
CA TYR A 66 -6.83 7.61 9.81
C TYR A 66 -5.92 8.80 9.48
N TRP A 67 -6.13 9.43 8.34
CA TRP A 67 -5.49 10.71 8.02
C TRP A 67 -6.50 11.65 7.35
N SER A 68 -6.28 12.96 7.52
CA SER A 68 -7.10 13.99 6.89
C SER A 68 -6.74 14.09 5.41
N VAL A 69 -7.74 14.03 4.54
CA VAL A 69 -7.59 14.22 3.09
C VAL A 69 -8.12 15.58 2.61
N ASP A 70 -8.43 16.47 3.57
CA ASP A 70 -8.86 17.86 3.38
C ASP A 70 -7.90 18.84 4.08
#